data_AF-A0A382BWB7-F1
#
_entry.id   AF-A0A382BWB7-F1
#
_cell.length_a   1.000
_cell.length_b   1.000
_cell.length_c   1.000
_cell.angle_alpha   90.00
_cell.angle_beta   90.00
_cell.angle_gamma   90.00
#
_symmetry.space_group_name_H-M   'P 1'
#
loop_
_entity.id
_entity.type
_entity.pdbx_description
1 polymer ?
#
loop_
_entity_poly.entity_id
_entity_poly.type
_entity_poly.pdbx_seq_one_letter_code
_entity_poly.pdbx_strand_id
1 'polypeptide(L)' 'KEIEKLALKHDNIKKHIEGKEVNRLIYIPSKLLNIVVS' A
#
# COMPACT_ATOMS: atom_id res chain seq x y z
N LYS A 1 2.43 -8.28 10.05
CA LYS A 1 2.71 -6.97 9.38
C LYS A 1 3.73 -7.11 8.23
N GLU A 2 3.81 -8.25 7.55
CA GLU A 2 4.79 -8.49 6.47
C GLU A 2 4.25 -8.09 5.08
N ILE A 3 2.95 -8.27 4.87
CA ILE A 3 2.26 -7.99 3.61
C ILE A 3 2.31 -6.51 3.24
N GLU A 4 2.22 -5.61 4.21
CA GLU A 4 2.27 -4.16 3.98
C GLU A 4 3.63 -3.74 3.38
N LYS A 5 4.73 -4.29 3.92
CA LYS A 5 6.08 -4.04 3.41
C LYS A 5 6.30 -4.66 2.04
N LEU A 6 5.70 -5.82 1.77
CA LEU A 6 5.77 -6.48 0.47
C LEU A 6 5.00 -5.68 -0.59
N ALA A 7 3.81 -5.19 -0.26
CA ALA A 7 3.02 -4.36 -1.15
C ALA A 7 3.73 -3.02 -1.47
N LEU A 8 4.28 -2.35 -0.46
CA LEU A 8 5.00 -1.08 -0.66
C LEU A 8 6.31 -1.23 -1.47
N LYS A 9 6.88 -2.43 -1.53
CA LYS A 9 8.08 -2.74 -2.33
C LYS A 9 7.77 -3.10 -3.78
N HIS A 10 6.51 -3.33 -4.12
CA HIS A 10 6.13 -3.72 -5.46
C HIS A 10 6.25 -2.51 -6.43
N ASP A 11 6.97 -2.66 -7.54
CA ASP A 11 7.25 -1.55 -8.47
C ASP A 11 6.00 -0.82 -8.97
N ASN A 12 4.94 -1.56 -9.29
CA ASN A 12 3.66 -1.00 -9.70
C ASN A 12 3.01 -0.14 -8.61
N ILE A 13 3.18 -0.48 -7.34
CA ILE A 13 2.62 0.28 -6.22
C ILE A 13 3.49 1.50 -5.95
N LYS A 14 4.82 1.33 -5.98
CA LYS A 14 5.79 2.41 -5.77
C LYS A 14 5.55 3.59 -6.72
N LYS A 15 5.29 3.33 -8.00
CA LYS A 15 4.94 4.36 -9.00
C LYS A 15 3.68 5.17 -8.67
N HIS A 16 2.74 4.61 -7.91
CA HIS A 16 1.47 5.25 -7.60
C HIS A 16 1.48 5.98 -6.25
N ILE A 17 2.45 5.67 -5.38
CA ILE A 17 2.64 6.29 -4.06
C ILE A 17 3.81 7.29 -4.03
N GLU A 18 4.69 7.28 -5.04
CA GLU A 18 5.83 8.19 -5.10
C GLU A 18 5.37 9.64 -5.18
N GLY A 19 5.82 10.46 -4.23
CA GLY A 19 5.41 11.86 -4.09
C GLY A 19 4.05 12.08 -3.42
N LYS A 20 3.38 11.02 -2.95
CA LYS A 20 2.10 11.11 -2.25
C LYS A 20 2.21 10.67 -0.79
N GLU A 21 1.43 11.29 0.07
CA GLU A 21 1.38 10.90 1.48
C GLU A 21 0.37 9.75 1.68
N VAL A 22 0.72 8.77 2.50
CA VAL A 22 -0.18 7.65 2.80
C VAL A 22 -1.11 8.04 3.95
N ASN A 23 -2.37 8.33 3.63
CA ASN A 23 -3.36 8.79 4.62
C ASN A 23 -3.95 7.63 5.43
N ARG A 24 -4.16 6.48 4.79
CA ARG A 24 -4.80 5.33 5.43
C ARG A 24 -4.43 4.03 4.74
N LEU A 25 -4.24 2.97 5.52
CA LEU A 25 -3.95 1.65 5.03
C LEU A 25 -4.96 0.67 5.66
N ILE A 26 -5.73 0.00 4.81
CA ILE A 26 -6.84 -0.87 5.22
C ILE A 26 -6.49 -2.29 4.78
N TYR A 27 -6.24 -3.15 5.75
CA TYR A 27 -5.87 -4.54 5.51
C TYR A 27 -7.00 -5.47 5.95
N ILE A 28 -7.52 -6.26 5.00
CA ILE A 28 -8.46 -7.34 5.25
C ILE A 28 -7.74 -8.66 4.93
N PRO A 29 -7.44 -9.49 5.94
CA PRO A 29 -6.73 -10.75 5.77
C PRO A 29 -7.34 -11.63 4.67
N SER A 30 -6.48 -12.18 3.81
CA SER A 30 -6.85 -13.06 2.69
C SER A 30 -7.85 -12.46 1.68
N LYS A 31 -8.07 -11.14 1.71
CA LYS A 31 -9.01 -10.46 0.81
C LYS A 31 -8.37 -9.29 0.06
N LEU A 32 -7.92 -8.27 0.78
CA LEU A 32 -7.47 -7.02 0.16
C LEU A 32 -6.55 -6.21 1.07
N LEU A 33 -5.60 -5.53 0.44
CA LEU A 33 -4.88 -4.41 1.03
C LEU A 33 -5.19 -3.16 0.21
N ASN A 34 -5.85 -2.18 0.81
CA ASN A 34 -6.14 -0.89 0.18
C ASN A 34 -5.26 0.20 0.78
N ILE A 35 -4.57 0.96 -0.07
CA ILE A 35 -3.65 2.03 0.32
C ILE A 35 -4.25 3.33 -0.20
N VAL A 36 -4.66 4.21 0.72
CA VAL A 36 -5.21 5.53 0.40
C VAL A 36 -4.08 6.54 0.46
N VAL A 37 -3.84 7.23 -0.65
CA VAL A 37 -2.78 8.24 -0.79
C VAL A 37 -3.35 9.57 -1.28
N SER A 38 -2.73 10.69 -0.88
CA SER A 38 -3.03 12.06 -1.35
C SER A 38 -1.84 12.64 -2.11
#